data_AF-A0A3D8X024-F1
#
_entry.id   AF-A0A3D8X024-F1
#
_cell.length_a   1.000
_cell.length_b   1.000
_cell.length_c   1.000
_cell.angle_alpha   90.00
_cell.angle_beta   90.00
_cell.angle_gamma   90.00
#
_symmetry.space_group_name_H-M   'P 1'
#
loop_
_entity.id
_entity.type
_entity.pdbx_description
1 polymer ?
#
loop_
_entity_poly.entity_id
_entity_poly.type
_entity_poly.pdbx_seq_one_letter_code
_entity_poly.pdbx_strand_id
1 'polypeptide(L)'
;MSEKLYLPKEVVNILGISGDLLRKWCEEFNIITEWTGTDYGKGHRRFTKENLETLNSIKKKIHEQGWSWDQVKQWRNGEEMTINDHVERSILEKKIDHLIEGQNQQIEFNRILSEKLELLTKELISTQKELAIANKEIAATKQQMIEVKTENKDLEAYIENSLKKRDKVLLENIRKTQETLKYNSAEQELNQNKQNFEELINTNLKELLKQRDEDLLNAFTHTQKELIKEQNQKKTLWQKLFSN
;
A
#
# COMPACT_ATOMS: atom_id res chain seq x y z
N MET A 1 -32.04 -21.16 98.24
CA MET A 1 -32.43 -21.40 96.83
C MET A 1 -31.65 -22.60 96.34
N SER A 2 -32.29 -23.62 95.77
CA SER A 2 -31.58 -24.78 95.23
C SER A 2 -30.78 -24.39 94.00
N GLU A 3 -29.47 -24.60 94.04
CA GLU A 3 -28.59 -24.31 92.91
C GLU A 3 -28.91 -25.25 91.75
N LYS A 4 -29.06 -24.71 90.53
CA LYS A 4 -29.39 -25.50 89.34
C LYS A 4 -28.17 -26.30 88.92
N LEU A 5 -28.24 -27.62 89.10
CA LEU A 5 -27.20 -28.55 88.68
C LEU A 5 -27.46 -29.06 87.26
N TYR A 6 -26.42 -29.04 86.43
CA TYR A 6 -26.48 -29.46 85.03
C TYR A 6 -25.97 -30.89 84.85
N LEU A 7 -26.63 -31.66 83.99
CA LEU A 7 -26.22 -32.99 83.56
C LEU A 7 -25.07 -32.88 82.54
N PRO A 8 -24.19 -33.91 82.43
CA PRO A 8 -23.11 -33.90 81.44
C PRO A 8 -23.60 -33.69 80.01
N LYS A 9 -24.78 -34.25 79.66
CA LYS A 9 -25.41 -34.06 78.34
C LYS A 9 -25.82 -32.60 78.10
N GLU A 10 -26.30 -31.91 79.14
CA GLU A 10 -26.68 -30.50 79.04
C GLU A 10 -25.43 -29.62 78.88
N VAL A 11 -24.36 -29.93 79.64
CA VAL A 11 -23.08 -29.22 79.54
C VAL A 11 -22.44 -29.39 78.17
N VAL A 12 -22.46 -30.60 77.61
CA VAL A 12 -22.03 -30.89 76.23
C VAL A 12 -22.80 -30.05 75.22
N ASN A 13 -24.14 -29.96 75.35
CA ASN A 13 -24.97 -29.18 74.45
C ASN A 13 -24.72 -27.67 74.58
N ILE A 14 -24.54 -27.16 75.80
CA ILE A 14 -24.30 -25.74 76.07
C ILE A 14 -22.93 -25.31 75.54
N LEU A 15 -21.89 -26.13 75.77
CA LEU A 15 -20.53 -25.81 75.37
C LEU A 15 -20.20 -26.25 73.94
N GLY A 16 -21.03 -27.07 73.31
CA GLY A 16 -20.80 -27.58 71.95
C GLY A 16 -19.51 -28.41 71.83
N ILE A 17 -19.18 -29.18 72.86
CA ILE A 17 -17.99 -30.07 72.91
C ILE A 17 -18.41 -31.52 72.99
N SER A 18 -17.57 -32.47 72.55
CA SER A 18 -17.91 -33.89 72.68
C SER A 18 -17.91 -34.34 74.14
N GLY A 19 -18.71 -35.37 74.47
CA GLY A 19 -18.76 -35.93 75.82
C GLY A 19 -17.42 -36.48 76.31
N ASP A 20 -16.60 -36.98 75.38
CA ASP A 20 -15.24 -37.44 75.70
C ASP A 20 -14.28 -36.27 75.94
N LEU A 21 -14.42 -35.17 75.19
CA LEU A 21 -13.63 -33.95 75.42
C LEU A 21 -13.99 -33.32 76.77
N LEU A 22 -15.28 -33.28 77.12
CA LEU A 22 -15.73 -32.85 78.44
C LEU A 22 -15.12 -33.71 79.55
N ARG A 23 -15.09 -35.04 79.38
CA ARG A 23 -14.46 -35.95 80.36
C ARG A 23 -12.97 -35.65 80.52
N LYS A 24 -12.24 -35.51 79.40
CA LYS A 24 -10.81 -35.16 79.41
C LYS A 24 -10.55 -33.82 80.08
N TRP A 25 -11.35 -32.80 79.80
CA TRP A 25 -11.19 -31.49 80.45
C TRP A 25 -11.46 -31.52 81.95
N CYS A 26 -12.41 -32.34 82.39
CA CYS A 26 -12.64 -32.52 83.82
C CYS A 26 -11.42 -33.16 84.52
N GLU A 27 -10.76 -34.13 83.87
CA GLU A 27 -9.58 -34.82 84.38
C GLU A 27 -8.33 -33.91 84.32
N GLU A 28 -8.03 -33.36 83.14
CA GLU A 28 -6.83 -32.59 82.86
C GLU A 28 -6.78 -31.24 83.57
N PHE A 29 -7.94 -30.61 83.75
CA PHE A 29 -8.03 -29.33 84.42
C PHE A 29 -8.60 -29.45 85.85
N ASN A 30 -8.73 -30.66 86.39
CA ASN A 30 -9.20 -30.93 87.75
C ASN A 30 -10.48 -30.14 88.12
N ILE A 31 -11.55 -30.34 87.36
CA ILE A 31 -12.84 -29.65 87.57
C ILE A 31 -13.66 -30.42 88.60
N ILE A 32 -13.94 -29.80 89.74
CA ILE A 32 -14.66 -30.41 90.85
C ILE A 32 -16.15 -30.47 90.50
N THR A 33 -16.72 -31.67 90.40
CA THR A 33 -18.15 -31.89 90.13
C THR A 33 -18.81 -32.66 91.24
N GLU A 34 -20.06 -32.31 91.56
CA GLU A 34 -20.89 -33.08 92.48
C GLU A 34 -21.38 -34.38 91.83
N TRP A 35 -21.76 -35.36 92.64
CA TRP A 35 -22.27 -36.65 92.17
C TRP A 35 -23.66 -36.92 92.73
N THR A 36 -24.51 -37.62 91.97
CA THR A 36 -25.92 -37.87 92.37
C THR A 36 -26.08 -38.97 93.44
N GLY A 37 -25.02 -39.69 93.80
CA GLY A 37 -25.06 -40.80 94.77
C GLY A 37 -24.23 -40.50 96.01
N THR A 38 -24.69 -40.96 97.17
CA THR A 38 -24.02 -40.78 98.47
C THR A 38 -22.79 -41.67 98.66
N ASP A 39 -22.47 -42.53 97.68
CA ASP A 39 -21.25 -43.35 97.66
C ASP A 39 -20.29 -42.88 96.57
N TYR A 40 -19.04 -42.63 96.97
CA TYR A 40 -17.93 -42.26 96.11
C TYR A 40 -17.82 -43.20 94.89
N GLY A 41 -18.21 -42.70 93.72
CA GLY A 41 -17.92 -43.32 92.42
C GLY A 41 -19.07 -44.07 91.72
N LYS A 42 -20.28 -44.14 92.27
CA LYS A 42 -21.45 -44.74 91.58
C LYS A 42 -22.61 -43.75 91.43
N GLY A 43 -22.40 -42.71 90.61
CA GLY A 43 -23.42 -41.71 90.29
C GLY A 43 -23.14 -40.98 88.98
N HIS A 44 -24.01 -40.03 88.60
CA HIS A 44 -23.77 -39.15 87.47
C HIS A 44 -23.18 -37.82 87.95
N ARG A 45 -22.18 -37.29 87.24
CA ARG A 45 -21.63 -35.95 87.51
C ARG A 45 -22.71 -34.88 87.39
N ARG A 46 -22.61 -33.86 88.24
CA ARG A 46 -23.47 -32.68 88.28
C ARG A 46 -22.57 -31.45 88.25
N PHE A 47 -22.84 -30.58 87.29
CA PHE A 47 -22.06 -29.38 87.07
C PHE A 47 -22.80 -28.18 87.65
N THR A 48 -22.09 -27.36 88.43
CA THR A 48 -22.57 -26.07 88.89
C THR A 48 -22.44 -25.03 87.77
N LYS A 49 -22.98 -23.83 88.00
CA LYS A 49 -22.80 -22.70 87.07
C LYS A 49 -21.31 -22.30 86.95
N GLU A 50 -20.57 -22.34 88.05
CA GLU A 50 -19.13 -22.03 88.09
C GLU A 50 -18.31 -23.01 87.23
N ASN A 51 -18.67 -24.30 87.25
CA ASN A 51 -18.03 -25.31 86.39
C ASN A 51 -18.25 -25.01 84.90
N LEU A 52 -19.44 -24.55 84.52
CA LEU A 52 -19.75 -24.15 83.16
C LEU A 52 -18.93 -22.93 82.72
N GLU A 53 -18.81 -21.91 83.58
CA GLU A 53 -18.01 -20.71 83.30
C GLU A 53 -16.52 -21.03 83.14
N THR A 54 -16.00 -21.93 83.99
CA THR A 54 -14.62 -22.43 83.91
C THR A 54 -14.38 -23.19 82.60
N LEU A 55 -15.26 -24.13 82.26
CA LEU A 55 -15.16 -24.89 81.01
C LEU A 55 -15.30 -24.01 79.77
N ASN A 56 -16.17 -23.00 79.81
CA ASN A 56 -16.33 -22.04 78.72
C ASN A 56 -15.06 -21.19 78.54
N SER A 57 -14.42 -20.78 79.63
CA SER A 57 -13.17 -20.02 79.59
C SER A 57 -12.02 -20.84 79.00
N ILE A 58 -11.92 -22.12 79.39
CA ILE A 58 -10.99 -23.09 78.80
C ILE A 58 -11.24 -23.24 77.30
N LYS A 59 -12.51 -23.38 76.89
CA LYS A 59 -12.90 -23.49 75.48
C LYS A 59 -12.43 -22.29 74.66
N LYS A 60 -12.67 -21.07 75.14
CA LYS A 60 -12.25 -19.84 74.43
C LYS A 60 -10.74 -19.79 74.23
N LYS A 61 -9.96 -20.14 75.25
CA LYS A 61 -8.49 -20.14 75.16
C LYS A 61 -7.96 -21.16 74.15
N ILE A 62 -8.51 -22.37 74.15
CA ILE A 62 -8.07 -23.42 73.21
C ILE A 62 -8.51 -23.12 71.77
N HIS A 63 -9.79 -22.79 71.58
CA HIS A 63 -10.38 -22.72 70.24
C HIS A 63 -10.31 -21.33 69.58
N GLU A 64 -10.41 -20.25 70.35
CA GLU A 64 -10.39 -18.89 69.81
C GLU A 64 -8.97 -18.31 69.83
N GLN A 65 -8.19 -18.61 70.87
CA GLN A 65 -6.83 -18.07 71.05
C GLN A 65 -5.73 -19.07 70.64
N GLY A 66 -6.09 -20.31 70.30
CA GLY A 66 -5.16 -21.33 69.82
C GLY A 66 -4.19 -21.85 70.88
N TRP A 67 -4.50 -21.71 72.17
CA TRP A 67 -3.60 -22.12 73.24
C TRP A 67 -3.48 -23.64 73.33
N SER A 68 -2.27 -24.12 73.63
CA SER A 68 -2.02 -25.52 73.97
C SER A 68 -2.64 -25.88 75.32
N TRP A 69 -2.88 -27.16 75.57
CA TRP A 69 -3.46 -27.61 76.83
C TRP A 69 -2.57 -27.26 78.03
N ASP A 70 -1.25 -27.30 77.85
CA ASP A 70 -0.29 -26.93 78.89
C ASP A 70 -0.31 -25.43 79.17
N GLN A 71 -0.43 -24.58 78.15
CA GLN A 71 -0.62 -23.12 78.31
C GLN A 71 -1.89 -22.80 79.10
N VAL A 72 -2.97 -23.53 78.85
CA VAL A 72 -4.23 -23.38 79.58
C VAL A 72 -4.10 -23.86 81.04
N LYS A 73 -3.33 -24.92 81.31
CA LYS A 73 -3.01 -25.37 82.67
C LYS A 73 -2.18 -24.34 83.42
N GLN A 74 -1.10 -23.84 82.82
CA GLN A 74 -0.24 -22.78 83.39
C GLN A 74 -1.05 -21.53 83.72
N TRP A 75 -1.92 -21.10 82.79
CA TRP A 75 -2.83 -19.98 83.03
C TRP A 75 -3.79 -20.22 84.20
N ARG A 76 -4.35 -21.43 84.32
CA ARG A 76 -5.26 -21.77 85.41
C ARG A 76 -4.55 -21.80 86.76
N ASN A 77 -3.26 -22.18 86.77
CA ASN A 77 -2.42 -22.21 87.96
C ASN A 77 -1.83 -20.83 88.31
N GLY A 78 -2.05 -19.80 87.48
CA GLY A 78 -1.51 -18.46 87.69
C GLY A 78 -0.02 -18.32 87.34
N GLU A 79 0.52 -19.22 86.54
CA GLU A 79 1.92 -19.18 86.08
C GLU A 79 2.08 -18.17 84.93
N GLU A 80 3.17 -17.39 84.96
CA GLU A 80 3.48 -16.38 83.95
C GLU A 80 3.92 -17.06 82.65
N MET A 81 3.09 -16.96 81.60
CA MET A 81 3.41 -17.58 80.31
C MET A 81 4.54 -16.86 79.60
N THR A 82 5.62 -17.57 79.29
CA THR A 82 6.66 -17.12 78.36
C THR A 82 6.21 -17.39 76.93
N ILE A 83 5.65 -16.38 76.26
CA ILE A 83 5.34 -16.46 74.83
C ILE A 83 6.67 -16.40 74.07
N ASN A 84 6.93 -17.38 73.21
CA ASN A 84 8.21 -17.54 72.52
C ASN A 84 8.25 -16.62 71.26
N ASP A 85 8.23 -15.31 71.46
CA ASP A 85 8.13 -14.25 70.42
C ASP A 85 9.23 -14.29 69.33
N HIS A 86 10.35 -14.97 69.61
CA HIS A 86 11.53 -14.93 68.74
C HIS A 86 11.31 -15.67 67.41
N VAL A 87 10.54 -16.76 67.41
CA VAL A 87 10.32 -17.59 66.22
C VAL A 87 9.40 -16.89 65.22
N GLU A 88 8.36 -16.21 65.71
CA GLU A 88 7.41 -15.48 64.87
C GLU A 88 8.06 -14.26 64.20
N ARG A 89 8.91 -13.52 64.92
CA ARG A 89 9.69 -12.41 64.33
C ARG A 89 10.59 -12.89 63.18
N SER A 90 11.31 -14.00 63.36
CA SER A 90 12.21 -14.52 62.31
C SER A 90 11.49 -14.97 61.03
N ILE A 91 10.27 -15.52 61.16
CA ILE A 91 9.45 -15.90 59.99
C ILE A 91 8.91 -14.65 59.28
N LEU A 92 8.51 -13.63 60.03
CA LEU A 92 8.03 -12.36 59.47
C LEU A 92 9.16 -11.60 58.76
N GLU A 93 10.36 -11.55 59.33
CA GLU A 93 11.55 -10.94 58.71
C GLU A 93 11.84 -11.59 57.35
N LYS A 94 11.88 -12.93 57.27
CA LYS A 94 12.09 -13.64 56.00
C LYS A 94 11.00 -13.35 54.96
N LYS A 95 9.74 -13.21 55.39
CA LYS A 95 8.64 -12.83 54.48
C LYS A 95 8.79 -11.40 53.99
N ILE A 96 9.25 -10.48 54.84
CA ILE A 96 9.52 -9.09 54.48
C ILE A 96 10.69 -9.03 53.48
N ASP A 97 11.79 -9.75 53.73
CA ASP A 97 12.92 -9.80 52.82
C ASP A 97 12.51 -10.32 51.43
N HIS A 98 11.70 -11.39 51.40
CA HIS A 98 11.23 -11.93 50.14
C HIS A 98 10.29 -10.96 49.40
N LEU A 99 9.44 -10.22 50.12
CA LEU A 99 8.59 -9.17 49.54
C LEU A 99 9.44 -8.01 48.98
N ILE A 100 10.48 -7.58 49.69
CA ILE A 100 11.40 -6.53 49.24
C ILE A 100 12.14 -6.99 47.98
N GLU A 101 12.63 -8.22 47.96
CA GLU A 101 13.33 -8.76 46.79
C GLU A 101 12.40 -8.86 45.57
N GLY A 102 11.17 -9.32 45.75
CA GLY A 102 10.16 -9.33 44.69
C GLY A 102 9.81 -7.91 44.19
N GLN A 103 9.71 -6.95 45.11
CA GLN A 103 9.44 -5.55 44.76
C GLN A 103 10.62 -4.93 43.98
N ASN A 104 11.86 -5.23 44.37
CA ASN A 104 13.05 -4.77 43.66
C ASN A 104 13.13 -5.34 42.24
N GLN A 105 12.84 -6.64 42.07
CA GLN A 105 12.77 -7.26 40.74
C GLN A 105 11.69 -6.61 39.86
N GLN A 106 10.52 -6.28 40.44
CA GLN A 106 9.45 -5.60 39.73
C GLN A 106 9.83 -4.18 39.32
N ILE A 107 10.50 -3.42 40.21
CA ILE A 107 11.00 -2.08 39.91
C ILE A 107 12.01 -2.15 38.76
N GLU A 108 12.96 -3.09 38.80
CA GLU A 108 13.97 -3.23 37.77
C GLU A 108 13.36 -3.65 36.42
N PHE A 109 12.40 -4.58 36.43
CA PHE A 109 11.65 -4.93 35.23
C PHE A 109 10.92 -3.73 34.63
N ASN A 110 10.23 -2.93 35.45
CA ASN A 110 9.51 -1.74 34.99
C ASN A 110 10.47 -0.69 34.43
N ARG A 111 11.67 -0.55 35.02
CA ARG A 111 12.73 0.35 34.53
C ARG A 111 13.19 -0.07 33.13
N ILE A 112 13.59 -1.32 32.96
CA ILE A 112 14.04 -1.87 31.67
C ILE A 112 12.93 -1.76 30.62
N LEU A 113 11.69 -2.06 30.98
CA LEU A 113 10.55 -1.95 30.08
C LEU A 113 10.35 -0.49 29.62
N SER A 114 10.42 0.46 30.55
CA SER A 114 10.27 1.88 30.24
C SER A 114 11.38 2.39 29.31
N GLU A 115 12.62 1.99 29.55
CA GLU A 115 13.76 2.33 28.68
C GLU A 115 13.59 1.78 27.27
N LYS A 116 13.13 0.52 27.15
CA LYS A 116 12.91 -0.11 25.85
C LYS A 116 11.74 0.53 25.10
N LEU A 117 10.68 0.91 25.79
CA LEU A 117 9.56 1.66 25.21
C LEU A 117 10.00 3.05 24.75
N GLU A 118 10.86 3.73 25.49
CA GLU A 118 11.38 5.05 25.10
C GLU A 118 12.26 4.95 23.84
N LEU A 119 13.12 3.93 23.76
CA LEU A 119 13.92 3.66 22.56
C LEU A 119 13.04 3.37 21.34
N LEU A 120 12.07 2.47 21.47
CA LEU A 120 11.13 2.16 20.38
C LEU A 120 10.34 3.41 19.94
N THR A 121 9.96 4.26 20.89
CA THR A 121 9.25 5.51 20.58
C THR A 121 10.15 6.48 19.82
N LYS A 122 11.42 6.61 20.19
CA LYS A 122 12.40 7.45 19.46
C LYS A 122 12.62 6.95 18.03
N GLU A 123 12.78 5.65 17.85
CA GLU A 123 12.90 5.02 16.52
C GLU A 123 11.63 5.24 15.68
N LEU A 124 10.45 5.08 16.28
CA LEU A 124 9.17 5.31 15.60
C LEU A 124 9.02 6.77 15.16
N ILE A 125 9.40 7.74 16.00
CA ILE A 125 9.40 9.15 15.62
C ILE A 125 10.39 9.43 14.49
N SER A 126 11.58 8.82 14.50
CA SER A 126 12.57 8.99 13.43
C SER A 126 12.06 8.47 12.10
N THR A 127 11.57 7.22 12.08
CA THR A 127 11.01 6.60 10.87
C THR A 127 9.81 7.37 10.35
N GLN A 128 8.96 7.89 11.24
CA GLN A 128 7.82 8.72 10.83
C GLN A 128 8.25 10.06 10.20
N LYS A 129 9.34 10.67 10.68
CA LYS A 129 9.93 11.87 10.04
C LYS A 129 10.52 11.55 8.67
N GLU A 130 11.26 10.46 8.53
CA GLU A 130 11.83 10.01 7.25
C GLU A 130 10.72 9.73 6.22
N LEU A 131 9.66 9.05 6.63
CA LEU A 131 8.49 8.81 5.77
C LEU A 131 7.81 10.11 5.35
N ALA A 132 7.72 11.11 6.23
CA ALA A 132 7.15 12.42 5.88
C ALA A 132 7.99 13.14 4.82
N ILE A 133 9.33 13.08 4.93
CA ILE A 133 10.26 13.65 3.94
C ILE A 133 10.11 12.93 2.60
N ALA A 134 10.17 11.59 2.60
CA ALA A 134 10.02 10.78 1.39
C ALA A 134 8.68 11.04 0.68
N ASN A 135 7.59 11.15 1.43
CA ASN A 135 6.28 11.48 0.86
C ASN A 135 6.24 12.87 0.20
N LYS A 136 6.96 13.85 0.76
CA LYS A 136 7.07 15.19 0.18
C LYS A 136 7.86 15.17 -1.14
N GLU A 137 8.96 14.40 -1.19
CA GLU A 137 9.76 14.21 -2.40
C GLU A 137 8.98 13.47 -3.50
N ILE A 138 8.24 12.43 -3.14
CA ILE A 138 7.35 11.70 -4.06
C ILE A 138 6.29 12.65 -4.63
N ALA A 139 5.69 13.50 -3.80
CA ALA A 139 4.70 14.47 -4.25
C ALA A 139 5.31 15.50 -5.23
N ALA A 140 6.52 16.02 -4.94
CA ALA A 140 7.23 16.92 -5.83
C ALA A 140 7.59 16.27 -7.18
N THR A 141 8.10 15.03 -7.13
CA THR A 141 8.44 14.26 -8.34
C THR A 141 7.20 13.98 -9.20
N LYS A 142 6.07 13.64 -8.56
CA LYS A 142 4.80 13.41 -9.26
C LYS A 142 4.31 14.68 -9.95
N GLN A 143 4.48 15.85 -9.32
CA GLN A 143 4.11 17.13 -9.93
C GLN A 143 4.97 17.43 -11.17
N GLN A 144 6.30 17.27 -11.05
CA GLN A 144 7.22 17.44 -12.19
C GLN A 144 6.89 16.46 -13.35
N MET A 145 6.53 15.22 -13.03
CA MET A 145 6.13 14.24 -14.04
C MET A 145 4.85 14.65 -14.78
N ILE A 146 3.88 15.27 -14.08
CA ILE A 146 2.66 15.80 -14.70
C ILE A 146 3.02 16.94 -15.65
N GLU A 147 3.87 17.88 -15.23
CA GLU A 147 4.33 19.02 -16.04
C GLU A 147 5.04 18.55 -17.33
N VAL A 148 6.01 17.64 -17.21
CA VAL A 148 6.70 17.08 -18.38
C VAL A 148 5.72 16.36 -19.31
N LYS A 149 4.72 15.65 -18.75
CA LYS A 149 3.71 14.96 -19.56
C LYS A 149 2.80 15.95 -20.30
N THR A 150 2.49 17.10 -19.71
CA THR A 150 1.74 18.16 -20.39
C THR A 150 2.57 18.83 -21.48
N GLU A 151 3.83 19.15 -21.21
CA GLU A 151 4.75 19.73 -22.22
C GLU A 151 4.94 18.78 -23.41
N ASN A 152 5.10 17.48 -23.16
CA ASN A 152 5.21 16.49 -24.23
C ASN A 152 3.96 16.44 -25.11
N LYS A 153 2.76 16.54 -24.53
CA LYS A 153 1.52 16.60 -25.31
C LYS A 153 1.45 17.86 -26.19
N ASP A 154 1.88 18.99 -25.65
CA ASP A 154 1.91 20.25 -26.40
C ASP A 154 2.93 20.19 -27.54
N LEU A 155 4.09 19.58 -27.31
CA LEU A 155 5.11 19.31 -28.33
C LEU A 155 4.61 18.35 -29.41
N GLU A 156 3.94 17.26 -29.03
CA GLU A 156 3.31 16.32 -29.98
C GLU A 156 2.29 17.05 -30.87
N ALA A 157 1.43 17.87 -30.29
CA ALA A 157 0.45 18.67 -31.04
C ALA A 157 1.11 19.68 -31.97
N TYR A 158 2.19 20.33 -31.52
CA TYR A 158 2.98 21.25 -32.34
C TYR A 158 3.61 20.53 -33.54
N ILE A 159 4.26 19.38 -33.31
CA ILE A 159 4.88 18.58 -34.36
C ILE A 159 3.82 18.15 -35.38
N GLU A 160 2.68 17.61 -34.92
CA GLU A 160 1.60 17.18 -35.80
C GLU A 160 1.08 18.33 -36.68
N ASN A 161 0.87 19.51 -36.09
CA ASN A 161 0.44 20.69 -36.84
C ASN A 161 1.50 21.17 -37.84
N SER A 162 2.78 21.13 -37.47
CA SER A 162 3.89 21.50 -38.36
C SER A 162 3.98 20.56 -39.57
N LEU A 163 3.80 19.25 -39.35
CA LEU A 163 3.79 18.25 -40.41
C LEU A 163 2.59 18.44 -41.33
N LYS A 164 1.39 18.64 -40.79
CA LYS A 164 0.18 18.95 -41.58
C LYS A 164 0.36 20.19 -42.46
N LYS A 165 0.97 21.25 -41.93
CA LYS A 165 1.28 22.47 -42.71
C LYS A 165 2.27 22.18 -43.84
N ARG A 166 3.34 21.46 -43.54
CA ARG A 166 4.34 21.07 -44.54
C ARG A 166 3.71 20.23 -45.65
N ASP A 167 2.92 19.23 -45.30
CA ASP A 167 2.28 18.33 -46.26
C ASP A 167 1.29 19.09 -47.16
N LYS A 168 0.54 20.04 -46.59
CA LYS A 168 -0.33 20.94 -47.38
C LYS A 168 0.47 21.75 -48.41
N VAL A 169 1.60 22.33 -48.02
CA VAL A 169 2.47 23.10 -48.92
C VAL A 169 3.08 22.20 -49.99
N LEU A 170 3.52 20.99 -49.63
CA LEU A 170 4.08 20.02 -50.58
C LEU A 170 3.05 19.60 -51.63
N LEU A 171 1.82 19.26 -51.20
CA LEU A 171 0.74 18.90 -52.13
C LEU A 171 0.40 20.04 -53.09
N GLU A 172 0.36 21.28 -52.60
CA GLU A 172 0.11 22.45 -53.44
C GLU A 172 1.25 22.70 -54.44
N ASN A 173 2.50 22.54 -54.01
CA ASN A 173 3.65 22.65 -54.92
C ASN A 173 3.63 21.54 -55.99
N ILE A 174 3.35 20.30 -55.61
CA ILE A 174 3.22 19.18 -56.57
C ILE A 174 2.11 19.49 -57.57
N ARG A 175 0.94 19.97 -57.12
CA ARG A 175 -0.18 20.36 -57.99
C ARG A 175 0.25 21.43 -59.00
N LYS A 176 0.88 22.51 -58.53
CA LYS A 176 1.38 23.59 -59.40
C LYS A 176 2.40 23.09 -60.40
N THR A 177 3.36 22.27 -59.98
CA THR A 177 4.36 21.69 -60.89
C THR A 177 3.71 20.82 -61.95
N GLN A 178 2.72 20.00 -61.59
CA GLN A 178 1.97 19.19 -62.56
C GLN A 178 1.18 20.05 -63.55
N GLU A 179 0.56 21.14 -63.10
CA GLU A 179 -0.13 22.09 -63.97
C GLU A 179 0.84 22.78 -64.94
N THR A 180 2.00 23.23 -64.46
CA THR A 180 3.04 23.81 -65.31
C THR A 180 3.57 22.81 -66.33
N LEU A 181 3.82 21.56 -65.93
CA LEU A 181 4.26 20.51 -66.86
C LEU A 181 3.23 20.23 -67.95
N LYS A 182 1.95 20.15 -67.61
CA LYS A 182 0.87 19.99 -68.59
C LYS A 182 0.79 21.17 -69.55
N TYR A 183 0.88 22.39 -69.03
CA TYR A 183 0.88 23.60 -69.85
C TYR A 183 2.07 23.63 -70.81
N ASN A 184 3.28 23.38 -70.31
CA ASN A 184 4.49 23.35 -71.12
C ASN A 184 4.44 22.26 -72.20
N SER A 185 3.89 21.08 -71.89
CA SER A 185 3.70 20.00 -72.86
C SER A 185 2.73 20.41 -73.97
N ALA A 186 1.59 21.03 -73.62
CA ALA A 186 0.63 21.51 -74.61
C ALA A 186 1.21 22.64 -75.48
N GLU A 187 2.00 23.54 -74.88
CA GLU A 187 2.69 24.60 -75.62
C GLU A 187 3.76 24.05 -76.57
N GLN A 188 4.53 23.03 -76.14
CA GLN A 188 5.48 22.31 -76.98
C GLN A 188 4.80 21.62 -78.16
N GLU A 189 3.70 20.91 -77.94
CA GLU A 189 2.91 20.28 -79.01
C GLU A 189 2.38 21.31 -80.02
N LEU A 190 1.85 22.43 -79.53
CA LEU A 190 1.38 23.51 -80.40
C LEU A 190 2.51 24.10 -81.25
N ASN A 191 3.68 24.36 -80.64
CA ASN A 191 4.83 24.90 -81.36
C ASN A 191 5.40 23.91 -82.37
N GLN A 192 5.47 22.62 -82.02
CA GLN A 192 5.88 21.58 -82.96
C GLN A 192 4.91 21.48 -84.14
N ASN A 193 3.60 21.55 -83.89
CA ASN A 193 2.59 21.54 -84.94
C ASN A 193 2.72 22.75 -85.87
N LYS A 194 3.01 23.95 -85.33
CA LYS A 194 3.28 25.14 -86.15
C LYS A 194 4.51 24.96 -87.03
N GLN A 195 5.62 24.47 -86.48
CA GLN A 195 6.84 24.20 -87.24
C GLN A 195 6.60 23.18 -88.35
N ASN A 196 5.94 22.06 -88.03
CA ASN A 196 5.59 21.04 -89.02
C ASN A 196 4.71 21.63 -90.15
N PHE A 197 3.78 22.53 -89.82
CA PHE A 197 2.92 23.18 -90.81
C PHE A 197 3.68 24.19 -91.68
N GLU A 198 4.60 24.97 -91.09
CA GLU A 198 5.49 25.87 -91.84
C GLU A 198 6.41 25.09 -92.80
N GLU A 199 6.99 23.97 -92.35
CA GLU A 199 7.79 23.08 -93.20
C GLU A 199 6.97 22.51 -94.37
N LEU A 200 5.73 22.09 -94.11
CA LEU A 200 4.82 21.59 -95.14
C LEU A 200 4.49 22.68 -96.18
N ILE A 201 4.16 23.90 -95.73
CA ILE A 201 3.92 25.03 -96.64
C ILE A 201 5.15 25.31 -97.49
N ASN A 202 6.33 25.41 -96.88
CA ASN A 202 7.57 25.72 -97.59
C ASN A 202 7.91 24.63 -98.62
N THR A 203 7.68 23.36 -98.28
CA THR A 203 7.88 22.22 -99.19
C THR A 203 6.92 22.31 -100.37
N ASN A 204 5.62 22.49 -100.11
CA ASN A 204 4.61 22.64 -101.16
C ASN A 204 4.88 23.85 -102.08
N LEU A 205 5.28 25.00 -101.51
CA LEU A 205 5.65 26.18 -102.28
C LEU A 205 6.86 25.92 -103.17
N LYS A 206 7.87 25.20 -102.67
CA LYS A 206 9.06 24.83 -103.44
C LYS A 206 8.71 23.89 -104.59
N GLU A 207 7.83 22.92 -104.37
CA GLU A 207 7.33 22.03 -105.42
C GLU A 207 6.54 22.79 -106.48
N LEU A 208 5.64 23.70 -106.08
CA LEU A 208 4.89 24.55 -107.01
C LEU A 208 5.80 25.46 -107.84
N LEU A 209 6.83 26.07 -107.22
CA LEU A 209 7.80 26.90 -107.93
C LEU A 209 8.60 26.07 -108.94
N LYS A 210 9.01 24.85 -108.56
CA LYS A 210 9.71 23.93 -109.47
C LYS A 210 8.82 23.54 -110.65
N GLN A 211 7.56 23.18 -110.39
CA GLN A 211 6.59 22.86 -111.44
C GLN A 211 6.39 24.03 -112.39
N ARG A 212 6.22 25.25 -111.86
CA ARG A 212 6.12 26.47 -112.65
C ARG A 212 7.35 26.67 -113.54
N ASP A 213 8.56 26.49 -113.01
CA ASP A 213 9.80 26.66 -113.76
C ASP A 213 9.95 25.62 -114.87
N GLU A 214 9.56 24.36 -114.61
CA GLU A 214 9.49 23.30 -115.63
C GLU A 214 8.47 23.62 -116.73
N ASP A 215 7.27 24.09 -116.36
CA ASP A 215 6.21 24.47 -117.31
C ASP A 215 6.66 25.64 -118.19
N LEU A 216 7.33 26.66 -117.63
CA LEU A 216 7.90 27.78 -118.38
C LEU A 216 9.00 27.33 -119.35
N LEU A 217 9.89 26.42 -118.90
CA LEU A 217 10.95 25.88 -119.77
C LEU A 217 10.36 25.06 -120.92
N ASN A 218 9.34 24.25 -120.65
CA ASN A 218 8.60 23.49 -121.65
C ASN A 218 7.90 24.41 -122.66
N ALA A 219 7.23 25.47 -122.19
CA ALA A 219 6.60 26.47 -123.06
C ALA A 219 7.63 27.22 -123.92
N PHE A 220 8.76 27.62 -123.34
CA PHE A 220 9.83 28.29 -124.07
C PHE A 220 10.47 27.40 -125.13
N THR A 221 10.80 26.15 -124.79
CA THR A 221 11.35 25.18 -125.75
C THR A 221 10.35 24.83 -126.85
N HIS A 222 9.06 24.71 -126.53
CA HIS A 222 8.01 24.55 -127.54
C HIS A 222 7.95 25.75 -128.50
N THR A 223 7.96 26.98 -127.97
CA THR A 223 7.95 28.20 -128.77
C THR A 223 9.20 28.33 -129.66
N GLN A 224 10.39 28.00 -129.16
CA GLN A 224 11.61 27.96 -129.96
C GLN A 224 11.54 26.93 -131.09
N LYS A 225 11.01 25.73 -130.82
CA LYS A 225 10.82 24.70 -131.86
C LYS A 225 9.90 25.18 -132.97
N GLU A 226 8.78 25.82 -132.64
CA GLU A 226 7.88 26.40 -133.63
C GLU A 226 8.55 27.54 -134.42
N LEU A 227 9.34 28.40 -133.77
CA LEU A 227 10.08 29.47 -134.46
C LEU A 227 11.14 28.92 -135.43
N ILE A 228 11.86 27.87 -135.04
CA ILE A 228 12.82 27.17 -135.93
C ILE A 228 12.08 26.53 -137.11
N LYS A 229 10.93 25.92 -136.87
CA LYS A 229 10.09 25.32 -137.91
C LYS A 229 9.59 26.38 -138.90
N GLU A 230 9.13 27.54 -138.42
CA GLU A 230 8.76 28.68 -139.27
C GLU A 230 9.97 29.22 -140.06
N GLN A 231 11.13 29.38 -139.42
CA GLN A 231 12.35 29.82 -140.10
C GLN A 231 12.78 28.84 -141.18
N ASN A 232 12.73 27.53 -140.91
CA ASN A 232 13.03 26.49 -141.90
C ASN A 232 12.01 26.51 -143.06
N GLN A 233 10.72 26.67 -142.77
CA GLN A 233 9.69 26.84 -143.81
C GLN A 233 9.96 28.09 -144.67
N LYS A 234 10.25 29.24 -144.05
CA LYS A 234 10.64 30.47 -144.76
C LYS A 234 11.91 30.26 -145.59
N LYS A 235 12.94 29.61 -145.05
CA LYS A 235 14.18 29.30 -145.78
C LYS A 235 13.93 28.38 -146.98
N THR A 236 13.05 27.40 -146.83
CA THR A 236 12.62 26.50 -147.92
C THR A 236 11.85 27.28 -149.00
N LEU A 237 10.99 28.21 -148.60
CA LEU A 237 10.28 29.13 -149.51
C LEU A 237 11.26 30.07 -150.24
N TRP A 238 12.23 30.67 -149.53
CA TRP A 238 13.28 31.49 -150.14
C TRP A 238 14.17 30.68 -151.08
N GLN A 239 14.56 29.46 -150.73
CA GLN A 239 15.30 28.56 -151.64
C GLN A 239 14.50 28.22 -152.89
N LYS A 240 13.17 28.03 -152.79
CA LYS A 240 12.28 27.84 -153.95
C LYS A 240 12.14 29.10 -154.82
N LEU A 241 12.26 30.29 -154.26
CA LEU A 241 12.09 31.56 -154.98
C LEU A 241 13.38 32.08 -155.65
N PHE A 242 14.56 31.68 -155.18
CA PHE A 242 15.86 32.22 -155.63
C PHE A 242 16.87 31.16 -156.12
N SER A 243 16.46 29.89 -156.25
CA SER A 243 17.27 28.85 -156.91
C SER A 243 16.68 28.56 -158.29
N ASN A 244 16.95 29.45 -159.25
CA ASN A 244 16.86 29.27 -160.71
C ASN A 244 17.63 30.40 -161.39
#